data_AF-A0A814KEZ3-F1
#
_entry.id   AF-A0A814KEZ3-F1
#
_cell.length_a   1.000
_cell.length_b   1.000
_cell.length_c   1.000
_cell.angle_alpha   90.00
_cell.angle_beta   90.00
_cell.angle_gamma   90.00
#
_symmetry.space_group_name_H-M   'P 1'
#
loop_
_entity.id
_entity.type
_entity.pdbx_description
1 polymer ?
#
loop_
_entity_poly.entity_id
_entity_poly.type
_entity_poly.pdbx_seq_one_letter_code
_entity_poly.pdbx_strand_id
1 'polypeptide(L)'
;MLEDGSADQLLRRMTPYSADITGSNAYWYQRRIELESTFEQKKAATVFFTFFYADNHWEDLHRLLPGGFSNDLSTRYLKVIKNPHFVDWYFWIRLNEFLKVVFDRILDFEWRWHRFE
;
A
#
# COMPACT_ATOMS: atom_id res chain seq x y z
N MET A 1 3.43 -27.29 25.01
CA MET A 1 2.47 -26.94 23.93
C MET A 1 1.10 -27.38 24.41
N LEU A 2 0.03 -26.65 24.08
CA LEU A 2 -1.33 -27.03 24.51
C LEU A 2 -1.76 -28.29 23.74
N GLU A 3 -1.78 -29.44 24.41
CA GLU A 3 -2.07 -30.77 23.82
C GLU A 3 -3.56 -31.17 23.90
N ASP A 4 -4.46 -30.26 24.26
CA ASP A 4 -5.88 -30.53 24.56
C ASP A 4 -6.84 -30.27 23.39
N GLY A 5 -6.34 -30.12 22.16
CA GLY A 5 -7.19 -29.80 20.98
C GLY A 5 -7.74 -28.37 20.98
N SER A 6 -7.44 -27.56 22.00
CA SER A 6 -7.77 -26.13 22.07
C SER A 6 -7.07 -25.33 20.97
N ALA A 7 -5.84 -25.71 20.64
CA ALA A 7 -5.07 -25.11 19.55
C ALA A 7 -5.77 -25.28 18.18
N ASP A 8 -6.30 -26.47 17.88
CA ASP A 8 -7.02 -26.72 16.62
C ASP A 8 -8.35 -25.98 16.53
N GLN A 9 -9.07 -25.85 17.66
CA GLN A 9 -10.28 -25.02 17.71
C GLN A 9 -9.98 -23.54 17.50
N LEU A 10 -8.90 -23.04 18.10
CA LEU A 10 -8.46 -21.66 17.91
C LEU A 10 -8.05 -21.42 16.46
N LEU A 11 -7.24 -22.31 15.88
CA LEU A 11 -6.83 -22.23 14.47
C LEU A 11 -8.04 -22.19 13.54
N ARG A 12 -9.02 -23.08 13.72
CA ARG A 12 -10.27 -23.08 12.93
C ARG A 12 -11.06 -21.77 13.03
N ARG A 13 -11.04 -21.09 14.18
CA ARG A 13 -11.68 -19.78 14.34
C ARG A 13 -10.87 -18.66 13.70
N MET A 14 -9.55 -18.79 13.61
CA MET A 14 -8.66 -17.79 13.02
C MET A 14 -8.53 -17.92 11.50
N THR A 15 -8.64 -19.15 10.94
CA THR A 15 -8.47 -19.41 9.50
C THR A 15 -9.34 -18.52 8.60
N PRO A 16 -10.63 -18.27 8.89
CA PRO A 16 -11.47 -17.40 8.05
C PRO A 16 -10.94 -15.95 7.95
N TYR A 17 -10.34 -15.43 9.02
CA TYR A 17 -9.79 -14.08 9.06
C TYR A 17 -8.40 -13.96 8.43
N SER A 18 -7.80 -15.07 7.99
CA SER A 18 -6.49 -15.05 7.34
C SER A 18 -6.50 -14.25 6.03
N ALA A 19 -7.65 -14.14 5.36
CA ALA A 19 -7.83 -13.33 4.16
C ALA A 19 -7.85 -11.82 4.46
N ASP A 20 -8.17 -11.41 5.69
CA ASP A 20 -8.14 -10.00 6.11
C ASP A 20 -6.72 -9.53 6.44
N ILE A 21 -5.78 -10.47 6.63
CA ILE A 21 -4.38 -10.16 6.88
C ILE A 21 -3.72 -9.73 5.58
N THR A 22 -3.50 -8.42 5.44
CA THR A 22 -2.82 -7.84 4.28
C THR A 22 -1.46 -8.53 4.06
N GLY A 23 -1.22 -9.00 2.84
CA GLY A 23 0.02 -9.68 2.47
C GLY A 23 0.01 -11.21 2.63
N SER A 24 -1.03 -11.80 3.24
CA SER A 24 -1.15 -13.26 3.34
C SER A 24 -1.46 -13.91 1.98
N ASN A 25 -1.18 -15.21 1.83
CA ASN A 25 -1.56 -15.95 0.61
C ASN A 25 -3.07 -15.92 0.36
N ALA A 26 -3.88 -15.99 1.42
CA ALA A 26 -5.33 -15.92 1.32
C ALA A 26 -5.81 -14.53 0.85
N TYR A 27 -5.21 -13.46 1.39
CA TYR A 27 -5.46 -12.08 0.95
C TYR A 27 -5.13 -11.91 -0.54
N TRP A 28 -3.95 -12.36 -0.98
CA TRP A 28 -3.55 -12.26 -2.39
C TRP A 28 -4.40 -13.10 -3.33
N TYR A 29 -4.81 -14.30 -2.88
CA TYR A 29 -5.72 -15.15 -3.63
C TYR A 29 -7.07 -14.45 -3.84
N GLN A 30 -7.63 -13.82 -2.80
CA GLN A 30 -8.86 -13.05 -2.93
C GLN A 30 -8.70 -11.84 -3.86
N ARG A 31 -7.62 -11.06 -3.73
CA ARG A 31 -7.35 -9.91 -4.61
C ARG A 31 -7.18 -10.30 -6.07
N ARG A 32 -6.62 -11.47 -6.33
CA ARG A 32 -6.55 -12.05 -7.68
C ARG A 32 -7.94 -12.35 -8.23
N ILE A 33 -8.82 -12.99 -7.46
CA ILE A 33 -10.20 -13.29 -7.90
C ILE A 33 -10.98 -12.00 -8.18
N GLU A 34 -10.84 -10.99 -7.31
CA GLU A 34 -11.45 -9.67 -7.51
C GLU A 34 -10.93 -9.03 -8.82
N LEU A 35 -9.64 -9.17 -9.11
CA LEU A 35 -9.04 -8.65 -10.35
C LEU A 35 -9.55 -9.39 -11.60
N GLU A 36 -9.57 -10.73 -11.57
CA GLU A 36 -10.06 -11.57 -12.67
C GLU A 36 -11.52 -11.25 -12.99
N SER A 37 -12.39 -11.20 -11.98
CA SER A 37 -13.81 -10.83 -12.16
C SER A 37 -13.99 -9.40 -12.66
N THR A 38 -13.14 -8.46 -12.23
CA THR A 38 -13.15 -7.08 -12.74
C THR A 38 -12.77 -7.04 -14.22
N PHE A 39 -11.76 -7.81 -14.66
CA PHE A 39 -11.41 -7.90 -16.08
C PHE A 39 -12.50 -8.51 -16.94
N GLU A 40 -13.22 -9.51 -16.43
CA GLU A 40 -14.35 -10.11 -17.15
C GLU A 40 -15.49 -9.09 -17.36
N GLN A 41 -15.74 -8.21 -16.39
CA GLN A 41 -16.82 -7.21 -16.45
C GLN A 41 -16.42 -5.93 -17.20
N LYS A 42 -15.25 -5.37 -16.89
CA LYS A 42 -14.77 -4.06 -17.35
C LYS A 42 -13.85 -4.15 -18.56
N LYS A 43 -13.56 -5.36 -19.06
CA LYS A 43 -12.47 -5.68 -20.01
C LYS A 43 -11.09 -5.43 -19.37
N ALA A 44 -10.01 -5.75 -20.09
CA ALA A 44 -8.65 -5.58 -19.60
C ALA A 44 -8.42 -4.15 -19.09
N ALA A 45 -7.86 -4.00 -17.89
CA ALA A 45 -7.44 -2.69 -17.37
C ALA A 45 -6.48 -2.08 -18.36
N THR A 46 -6.65 -0.79 -18.59
CA THR A 46 -5.78 -0.08 -19.50
C THR A 46 -4.37 0.10 -18.92
N VAL A 47 -4.21 0.03 -17.59
CA VAL A 47 -2.91 0.15 -16.91
C VAL A 47 -2.81 -0.72 -15.65
N PHE A 48 -1.65 -1.38 -15.50
CA PHE A 48 -1.18 -2.05 -14.29
C PHE A 48 0.18 -1.46 -13.90
N PHE A 49 0.33 -1.02 -12.66
CA PHE A 49 1.61 -0.46 -12.17
C PHE A 49 1.77 -0.61 -10.66
N THR A 50 3.03 -0.61 -10.23
CA THR A 50 3.42 -0.52 -8.82
C THR A 50 4.03 0.85 -8.56
N PHE A 51 3.53 1.55 -7.55
CA PHE A 51 4.13 2.79 -7.09
C PHE A 51 5.14 2.49 -5.98
N PHE A 52 6.37 2.95 -6.16
CA PHE A 52 7.44 2.85 -5.15
C PHE A 52 7.79 4.22 -4.63
N TYR A 53 8.12 4.27 -3.35
CA TYR A 53 8.41 5.51 -2.65
C TYR A 53 9.91 5.76 -2.47
N ALA A 54 10.34 7.00 -2.67
CA ALA A 54 11.70 7.46 -2.43
C ALA A 54 11.72 8.55 -1.33
N ASP A 55 11.20 8.20 -0.15
CA ASP A 55 11.07 9.02 1.05
C ASP A 55 12.28 9.92 1.32
N ASN A 56 13.47 9.33 1.29
CA ASN A 56 14.72 10.00 1.64
C ASN A 56 15.08 11.17 0.71
N HIS A 57 14.45 11.25 -0.46
CA HIS A 57 14.76 12.24 -1.49
C HIS A 57 13.75 13.39 -1.55
N TRP A 58 12.66 13.32 -0.79
CA TRP A 58 11.58 14.30 -0.93
C TRP A 58 11.75 15.48 0.03
N GLU A 59 12.24 16.59 -0.50
CA GLU A 59 12.51 17.79 0.30
C GLU A 59 11.27 18.28 1.06
N ASP A 60 10.11 18.27 0.42
CA ASP A 60 8.85 18.73 1.01
C ASP A 60 8.42 17.85 2.19
N LEU A 61 8.57 16.53 2.07
CA LEU A 61 8.37 15.61 3.19
C LEU A 61 9.32 15.96 4.34
N HIS A 62 10.61 16.13 4.04
CA HIS A 62 11.61 16.45 5.05
C HIS A 62 11.43 17.83 5.69
N ARG A 63 10.81 18.80 5.00
CA ARG A 63 10.40 20.09 5.57
C ARG A 63 9.25 19.94 6.57
N LEU A 64 8.34 18.99 6.34
CA LEU A 64 7.22 18.68 7.23
C LEU A 64 7.66 17.87 8.47
N LEU A 65 8.72 17.07 8.33
CA LEU A 65 9.25 16.28 9.43
C LEU A 65 9.89 17.17 10.53
N PRO A 66 9.84 16.74 11.81
CA PRO A 66 10.45 17.47 12.91
C PRO A 66 11.92 17.83 12.65
N GLY A 67 12.28 19.08 12.96
CA GLY A 67 13.61 19.64 12.74
C GLY A 67 13.95 19.97 11.28
N GLY A 68 12.95 19.99 10.37
CA GLY A 68 13.06 20.53 9.02
C GLY A 68 14.01 19.77 8.08
N PHE A 69 14.29 20.38 6.93
CA PHE A 69 15.15 19.78 5.91
C PHE A 69 16.62 19.73 6.35
N SER A 70 17.31 18.63 6.02
CA SER A 70 18.75 18.46 6.21
C SER A 70 19.40 18.01 4.90
N ASN A 71 20.56 18.58 4.58
CA ASN A 71 21.35 18.16 3.42
C ASN A 71 22.02 16.79 3.63
N ASP A 72 22.19 16.36 4.90
CA ASP A 72 22.77 15.06 5.22
C ASP A 72 21.77 13.92 5.02
N LEU A 73 22.14 12.93 4.19
CA LEU A 73 21.30 11.79 3.85
C LEU A 73 21.04 10.89 5.07
N SER A 74 22.03 10.71 5.94
CA SER A 74 21.90 9.85 7.13
C SER A 74 20.86 10.41 8.10
N THR A 75 20.88 11.73 8.30
CA THR A 75 19.89 12.46 9.09
C THR A 75 18.50 12.34 8.49
N ARG A 76 18.37 12.47 7.17
CA ARG A 76 17.09 12.31 6.46
C ARG A 76 16.51 10.90 6.65
N TYR A 77 17.35 9.88 6.46
CA TYR A 77 16.99 8.48 6.66
C TYR A 77 16.49 8.21 8.08
N LEU A 78 17.21 8.69 9.10
CA LEU A 78 16.80 8.55 10.49
C LEU A 78 15.47 9.27 10.79
N LYS A 79 15.21 10.42 10.16
CA LYS A 79 13.94 11.14 10.34
C LYS A 79 12.76 10.39 9.77
N VAL A 80 12.91 9.78 8.59
CA VAL A 80 11.89 8.95 7.96
C VAL A 80 11.56 7.75 8.85
N ILE A 81 12.58 6.99 9.28
CA ILE A 81 12.39 5.82 10.17
C ILE A 81 11.71 6.20 11.49
N LYS A 82 12.05 7.36 12.06
CA LYS A 82 11.47 7.82 13.32
C LYS A 82 10.03 8.34 13.20
N ASN A 83 9.57 8.66 11.99
CA ASN A 83 8.28 9.29 11.76
C ASN A 83 7.47 8.58 10.66
N PRO A 84 7.24 7.25 10.77
CA PRO A 84 6.64 6.47 9.69
C PRO A 84 5.21 6.91 9.37
N HIS A 85 4.46 7.42 10.35
CA HIS A 85 3.10 7.93 10.16
C HIS A 85 3.04 9.19 9.29
N PHE A 86 4.01 10.11 9.40
CA PHE A 86 4.07 11.28 8.53
C PHE A 86 4.45 10.88 7.11
N VAL A 87 5.36 9.93 6.97
CA VAL A 87 5.80 9.39 5.68
C VAL A 87 4.61 8.74 4.96
N ASP A 88 3.88 7.86 5.66
CA ASP A 88 2.70 7.17 5.14
C ASP A 88 1.57 8.16 4.76
N TRP A 89 1.26 9.11 5.64
CA TRP A 89 0.26 10.13 5.36
C TRP A 89 0.61 11.00 4.14
N TYR A 90 1.87 11.45 4.06
CA TYR A 90 2.33 12.26 2.94
C TYR A 90 2.33 11.46 1.63
N PHE A 91 2.72 10.18 1.70
CA PHE A 91 2.64 9.27 0.58
C PHE A 91 1.21 9.13 0.08
N TRP A 92 0.25 8.88 0.98
CA TRP A 92 -1.17 8.76 0.65
C TRP A 92 -1.70 9.99 -0.09
N ILE A 93 -1.38 11.19 0.39
CA ILE A 93 -1.80 12.44 -0.27
C ILE A 93 -1.25 12.52 -1.69
N ARG A 94 0.06 12.27 -1.85
CA ARG A 94 0.74 12.39 -3.15
C ARG A 94 0.24 11.35 -4.15
N LEU A 95 0.03 10.11 -3.70
CA LEU A 95 -0.52 9.06 -4.53
C LEU A 95 -1.92 9.44 -5.00
N ASN A 96 -2.80 9.89 -4.12
CA ASN A 96 -4.17 10.27 -4.51
C ASN A 96 -4.20 11.43 -5.51
N GLU A 97 -3.38 12.46 -5.30
CA GLU A 97 -3.28 13.57 -6.26
C GLU A 97 -2.68 13.12 -7.60
N PHE A 98 -1.68 12.24 -7.59
CA PHE A 98 -1.15 11.65 -8.82
C PHE A 98 -2.21 10.84 -9.58
N LEU A 99 -2.96 9.97 -8.88
CA LEU A 99 -4.03 9.19 -9.48
C LEU A 99 -5.11 10.10 -10.09
N LYS A 100 -5.54 11.11 -9.35
CA LYS A 100 -6.56 12.07 -9.80
C LYS A 100 -6.11 12.89 -11.00
N VAL A 101 -4.87 13.35 -11.03
CA VAL A 101 -4.37 14.18 -12.15
C VAL A 101 -4.05 13.33 -13.37
N VAL A 102 -3.32 12.23 -13.19
CA VAL A 102 -2.83 11.45 -14.33
C VAL A 102 -3.89 10.49 -14.85
N PHE A 103 -4.54 9.73 -13.97
CA PHE A 103 -5.46 8.68 -14.41
C PHE A 103 -6.86 9.22 -14.67
N ASP A 104 -7.39 10.05 -13.77
CA ASP A 104 -8.78 10.52 -13.90
C ASP A 104 -8.93 11.72 -14.84
N ARG A 105 -7.86 12.52 -15.08
CA ARG A 105 -7.94 13.71 -15.94
C ARG A 105 -7.18 13.61 -17.26
N ILE A 106 -5.92 13.14 -17.23
CA ILE A 106 -5.09 13.11 -18.45
C ILE A 106 -5.40 11.89 -19.30
N LEU A 107 -5.46 10.72 -18.68
CA LEU A 107 -5.66 9.46 -19.38
C LEU A 107 -7.14 9.06 -19.48
N ASP A 108 -8.00 9.66 -18.65
CA ASP A 108 -9.46 9.47 -18.62
C ASP A 108 -9.88 8.00 -18.61
N PHE A 109 -9.22 7.20 -17.76
CA PHE A 109 -9.51 5.77 -17.66
C PHE A 109 -10.74 5.51 -16.80
N GLU A 110 -11.65 4.67 -17.31
CA GLU A 110 -12.81 4.20 -16.55
C GLU A 110 -12.42 3.37 -15.32
N TRP A 111 -11.28 2.65 -15.40
CA TRP A 111 -10.83 1.76 -14.33
C TRP A 111 -9.31 1.57 -14.35
N ARG A 112 -8.74 1.39 -13.15
CA ARG A 112 -7.31 1.15 -12.94
C ARG A 112 -7.08 0.12 -11.83
N TRP A 113 -6.05 -0.70 -11.99
CA TRP A 113 -5.52 -1.51 -10.90
C TRP A 113 -4.11 -1.03 -10.54
N HIS A 114 -3.85 -0.84 -9.26
CA HIS A 114 -2.53 -0.44 -8.78
C HIS A 114 -2.24 -1.01 -7.41
N ARG A 115 -0.94 -1.17 -7.13
CA ARG A 115 -0.39 -1.47 -5.82
C ARG A 115 0.64 -0.41 -5.44
N PHE A 116 0.87 -0.22 -4.15
CA PHE A 116 2.01 0.50 -3.64
C PHE A 116 2.84 -0.38 -2.70
N GLU A 117 4.14 -0.14 -2.67
CA GLU A 117 5.14 -0.76 -1.79
C GLU A 117 5.97 0.30 -1.07
#